data_AF-A0A938LU18-F1
#
_entry.id   AF-A0A938LU18-F1
#
_cell.length_a   1.000
_cell.length_b   1.000
_cell.length_c   1.000
_cell.angle_alpha   90.00
_cell.angle_beta   90.00
_cell.angle_gamma   90.00
#
_symmetry.space_group_name_H-M   'P 1'
#
loop_
_entity.id
_entity.type
_entity.pdbx_description
1 polymer ?
#
loop_
_entity_poly.entity_id
_entity_poly.type
_entity_poly.pdbx_seq_one_letter_code
_entity_poly.pdbx_strand_id
1 'polypeptide(L)'
;MAPSTTPTRARFPRRPIPPANVRRRRSRRRKTAGPTPPRRREQSEGARRGNSNLEIRNPKQIPNGRKSKIQNGSAARRQRFEPWDFGFGIWCLEFPRHAAVAPAIMPVLGRRLRRRSGVVPARIPLTAPGGPRPPRSFVMVKSNRHWKPYFTGLVFLVLTASGCQVFPDQGLSGPADQVVYRGFGGAPRPRRGAYPAAVLGLPFLGPNLGTHGYYYRPSERNGIVYTCRGGHIDIAHLRIAADWTAYLAAKTYRHLMNHDSGFSFKLTVDRSREYVRFTYPDDWSRLPESQRRAIAREIALAVGPYLAYTMTTWHEILTWFGFKCIGLPTEFQSAFSWEDSFSNLLGTILAVRALQDTQHPFNEAMRIVLAEELETLGVQPAGVARQASESVKGTWYTGDITLLVTMRKRNFDIGLIDGMVTPTLVPNVAACPDAQPLSYPVPKLTVLARHGFAMTVDIEPREWESGKILRVAHGNDPKKRVYPEMHFPIIMDHIRQAATALYSEFDYTAYEDGTPPHAPPTDP
;
A
#
# COMPACT_ATOMS: atom_id res chain seq x y z
N MET A 1 -37.91 -6.34 -72.50
CA MET A 1 -37.26 -7.67 -72.37
C MET A 1 -36.81 -7.82 -70.92
N ALA A 2 -37.39 -8.81 -70.23
CA ALA A 2 -37.00 -9.25 -68.89
C ALA A 2 -35.86 -10.32 -68.99
N PRO A 3 -35.51 -11.11 -67.95
CA PRO A 3 -34.46 -10.81 -66.96
C PRO A 3 -33.50 -12.00 -66.69
N SER A 4 -32.55 -11.88 -65.73
CA SER A 4 -32.05 -13.00 -64.91
C SER A 4 -31.44 -12.45 -63.59
N THR A 5 -32.01 -12.58 -62.38
CA THR A 5 -32.15 -13.75 -61.46
C THR A 5 -30.78 -14.43 -61.18
N THR A 6 -30.25 -14.68 -59.97
CA THR A 6 -30.82 -14.92 -58.62
C THR A 6 -29.64 -14.96 -57.57
N PRO A 7 -29.80 -15.26 -56.25
CA PRO A 7 -29.12 -14.55 -55.16
C PRO A 7 -28.27 -15.44 -54.21
N THR A 8 -27.58 -14.85 -53.22
CA THR A 8 -26.95 -15.62 -52.13
C THR A 8 -27.30 -15.08 -50.72
N ARG A 9 -28.26 -15.80 -50.13
CA ARG A 9 -28.55 -16.12 -48.71
C ARG A 9 -27.89 -15.35 -47.55
N ALA A 10 -28.78 -14.80 -46.72
CA ALA A 10 -28.60 -14.42 -45.32
C ALA A 10 -28.32 -15.63 -44.40
N ARG A 11 -27.50 -15.40 -43.36
CA ARG A 11 -27.23 -16.33 -42.25
C ARG A 11 -28.16 -16.04 -41.07
N PHE A 12 -28.90 -17.07 -40.64
CA PHE A 12 -29.62 -17.11 -39.36
C PHE A 12 -28.73 -17.71 -38.24
N PRO A 13 -29.04 -17.46 -36.95
CA PRO A 13 -28.16 -17.73 -35.82
C PRO A 13 -28.25 -19.18 -35.30
N ARG A 14 -27.14 -19.65 -34.70
CA ARG A 14 -26.98 -21.00 -34.13
C ARG A 14 -27.77 -21.14 -32.82
N ARG A 15 -28.59 -22.19 -32.73
CA ARG A 15 -29.17 -22.73 -31.47
C ARG A 15 -28.20 -23.75 -30.81
N PRO A 16 -28.32 -23.95 -29.48
CA PRO A 16 -27.38 -24.75 -28.68
C PRO A 16 -27.58 -26.27 -28.80
N ILE A 17 -26.47 -26.98 -28.57
CA ILE A 17 -26.31 -28.45 -28.63
C ILE A 17 -26.82 -29.09 -27.31
N PRO A 18 -27.61 -30.18 -27.34
CA PRO A 18 -28.03 -30.91 -26.14
C PRO A 18 -26.97 -31.92 -25.67
N PRO A 19 -26.94 -32.28 -24.37
CA PRO A 19 -25.95 -33.22 -23.85
C PRO A 19 -26.31 -34.68 -24.17
N ALA A 20 -25.27 -35.46 -24.48
CA ALA A 20 -25.34 -36.90 -24.72
C ALA A 20 -25.58 -37.69 -23.42
N ASN A 21 -26.51 -38.63 -23.50
CA ASN A 21 -26.78 -39.68 -22.51
C ASN A 21 -26.03 -40.98 -22.89
N VAL A 22 -26.06 -41.97 -21.99
CA VAL A 22 -25.53 -43.36 -22.04
C VAL A 22 -24.21 -43.48 -21.23
N ARG A 23 -24.08 -44.27 -20.14
CA ARG A 23 -24.56 -45.63 -19.88
C ARG A 23 -24.63 -45.94 -18.38
N ARG A 24 -25.75 -46.53 -17.95
CA ARG A 24 -25.96 -47.18 -16.64
C ARG A 24 -25.10 -48.44 -16.51
N ARG A 25 -24.44 -48.64 -15.37
CA ARG A 25 -24.11 -49.97 -14.83
C ARG A 25 -24.73 -50.11 -13.44
N ARG A 26 -25.60 -51.12 -13.32
CA ARG A 26 -26.27 -51.56 -12.09
C ARG A 26 -25.29 -52.38 -11.24
N SER A 27 -25.24 -52.14 -9.93
CA SER A 27 -24.91 -53.17 -8.94
C SER A 27 -25.78 -53.06 -7.68
N ARG A 28 -26.66 -54.06 -7.58
CA ARG A 28 -27.27 -54.71 -6.41
C ARG A 28 -27.42 -53.96 -5.07
N ARG A 29 -28.69 -53.70 -4.74
CA ARG A 29 -29.28 -53.69 -3.39
C ARG A 29 -29.00 -55.03 -2.66
N ARG A 30 -28.64 -54.94 -1.37
CA ARG A 30 -29.03 -55.91 -0.34
C ARG A 30 -29.70 -55.14 0.81
N LYS A 31 -30.87 -55.63 1.21
CA LYS A 31 -31.75 -55.13 2.28
C LYS A 31 -31.30 -55.73 3.62
N THR A 32 -31.31 -54.94 4.69
CA THR A 32 -31.52 -55.32 6.10
C THR A 32 -31.98 -54.03 6.82
N ALA A 33 -33.29 -53.83 7.03
CA ALA A 33 -34.03 -54.15 8.25
C ALA A 33 -33.46 -53.45 9.50
N GLY A 34 -34.13 -52.38 9.94
CA GLY A 34 -33.89 -51.72 11.24
C GLY A 34 -34.62 -52.39 12.40
N PRO A 35 -34.45 -51.84 13.62
CA PRO A 35 -35.64 -51.49 14.39
C PRO A 35 -35.54 -50.12 15.11
N THR A 36 -36.65 -49.37 14.99
CA THR A 36 -37.42 -48.59 15.98
C THR A 36 -36.74 -47.83 17.15
N PRO A 37 -37.11 -46.55 17.40
CA PRO A 37 -36.58 -45.72 18.49
C PRO A 37 -37.39 -45.85 19.79
N PRO A 38 -36.83 -45.53 20.98
CA PRO A 38 -37.63 -45.40 22.19
C PRO A 38 -38.13 -43.97 22.42
N ARG A 39 -39.28 -43.95 23.09
CA ARG A 39 -40.23 -42.88 23.39
C ARG A 39 -39.72 -41.80 24.36
N ARG A 40 -40.33 -40.62 24.22
CA ARG A 40 -40.59 -39.63 25.28
C ARG A 40 -41.09 -40.29 26.58
N ARG A 41 -40.60 -39.79 27.71
CA ARG A 41 -41.36 -39.71 28.97
C ARG A 41 -41.23 -38.29 29.52
N GLU A 42 -42.38 -37.64 29.62
CA GLU A 42 -42.65 -36.59 30.60
C GLU A 42 -42.57 -37.19 32.00
N GLN A 43 -42.00 -36.44 32.95
CA GLN A 43 -42.45 -36.45 34.33
C GLN A 43 -42.30 -35.05 34.92
N SER A 44 -43.42 -34.59 35.45
CA SER A 44 -43.69 -33.37 36.19
C SER A 44 -43.33 -33.51 37.68
N GLU A 45 -43.41 -32.36 38.37
CA GLU A 45 -43.42 -32.14 39.84
C GLU A 45 -42.04 -32.16 40.55
N GLY A 46 -41.70 -31.22 41.44
CA GLY A 46 -42.52 -30.24 42.13
C GLY A 46 -41.70 -29.17 42.87
N ALA A 47 -42.46 -28.22 43.40
CA ALA A 47 -42.07 -26.92 43.93
C ALA A 47 -41.33 -26.92 45.29
N ARG A 48 -40.57 -25.84 45.55
CA ARG A 48 -40.42 -25.12 46.83
C ARG A 48 -39.69 -23.78 46.55
N ARG A 49 -40.40 -22.65 46.54
CA ARG A 49 -40.55 -21.66 47.63
C ARG A 49 -39.23 -21.21 48.28
N GLY A 50 -38.89 -19.94 48.08
CA GLY A 50 -37.85 -19.20 48.78
C GLY A 50 -37.88 -17.71 48.42
N ASN A 51 -38.82 -16.98 49.04
CA ASN A 51 -38.96 -15.53 49.01
C ASN A 51 -37.77 -14.85 49.72
N SER A 52 -37.29 -13.73 49.19
CA SER A 52 -36.88 -12.59 50.02
C SER A 52 -36.87 -11.29 49.21
N ASN A 53 -37.88 -10.46 49.49
CA ASN A 53 -37.97 -9.03 49.22
C ASN A 53 -36.80 -8.26 49.84
N LEU A 54 -36.38 -7.17 49.20
CA LEU A 54 -35.95 -5.92 49.87
C LEU A 54 -36.00 -4.79 48.82
N GLU A 55 -37.13 -4.10 48.70
CA GLU A 55 -37.50 -2.86 49.40
C GLU A 55 -36.85 -1.60 48.81
N ILE A 56 -37.73 -0.84 48.15
CA ILE A 56 -37.57 0.51 47.61
C ILE A 56 -37.51 1.51 48.77
N ARG A 57 -36.51 2.42 48.79
CA ARG A 57 -36.67 3.75 49.40
C ARG A 57 -35.91 4.83 48.65
N ASN A 58 -36.68 5.79 48.13
CA ASN A 58 -36.28 7.16 47.82
C ASN A 58 -36.53 8.02 49.08
N PRO A 59 -35.76 9.09 49.35
CA PRO A 59 -36.44 10.40 49.37
C PRO A 59 -35.62 11.64 48.97
N LYS A 60 -36.34 12.57 48.33
CA LYS A 60 -36.36 14.06 48.51
C LYS A 60 -35.28 14.97 47.88
N GLN A 61 -35.74 15.65 46.81
CA GLN A 61 -35.67 17.10 46.46
C GLN A 61 -35.27 18.09 47.59
N ILE A 62 -34.32 19.06 47.44
CA ILE A 62 -34.33 20.44 46.81
C ILE A 62 -33.73 21.44 47.86
N PRO A 63 -33.19 22.68 47.61
CA PRO A 63 -32.63 23.36 46.41
C PRO A 63 -31.36 24.25 46.62
N ASN A 64 -30.98 24.98 45.54
CA ASN A 64 -30.25 26.28 45.46
C ASN A 64 -28.73 26.23 45.72
N GLY A 65 -27.83 26.79 44.91
CA GLY A 65 -27.93 27.86 43.91
C GLY A 65 -26.83 28.87 44.23
N ARG A 66 -25.82 29.04 43.36
CA ARG A 66 -25.01 30.28 43.28
C ARG A 66 -24.18 30.33 42.01
N LYS A 67 -24.49 31.34 41.20
CA LYS A 67 -23.62 31.92 40.18
C LYS A 67 -22.44 32.61 40.88
N SER A 68 -21.22 32.44 40.36
CA SER A 68 -20.21 33.50 40.42
C SER A 68 -19.38 33.47 39.15
N LYS A 69 -19.34 34.65 38.54
CA LYS A 69 -18.62 35.03 37.34
C LYS A 69 -17.29 35.67 37.80
N ILE A 70 -16.30 35.69 36.91
CA ILE A 70 -15.19 36.68 36.79
C ILE A 70 -13.76 36.17 37.10
N GLN A 71 -12.94 36.34 36.05
CA GLN A 71 -11.57 36.88 35.97
C GLN A 71 -10.40 36.01 35.48
N ASN A 72 -9.81 36.56 34.41
CA ASN A 72 -8.51 36.32 33.81
C ASN A 72 -7.37 36.22 34.81
N GLY A 73 -6.40 35.36 34.49
CA GLY A 73 -5.09 35.33 35.14
C GLY A 73 -4.08 34.59 34.27
N SER A 74 -3.35 35.35 33.46
CA SER A 74 -2.10 34.94 32.81
C SER A 74 -1.06 34.51 33.86
N ALA A 75 -0.47 33.33 33.71
CA ALA A 75 0.80 33.02 34.36
C ALA A 75 1.60 32.01 33.53
N ALA A 76 2.64 32.51 32.88
CA ALA A 76 3.72 31.72 32.33
C ALA A 76 4.38 30.88 33.44
N ARG A 77 4.52 29.57 33.22
CA ARG A 77 5.37 28.72 34.06
C ARG A 77 6.39 28.01 33.17
N ARG A 78 7.63 28.51 33.24
CA ARG A 78 8.84 27.79 32.83
C ARG A 78 8.96 26.53 33.67
N GLN A 79 8.97 25.36 33.05
CA GLN A 79 9.51 24.14 33.67
C GLN A 79 10.81 23.77 32.95
N ARG A 80 11.85 23.62 33.76
CA ARG A 80 13.20 23.18 33.39
C ARG A 80 13.14 21.72 32.97
N PHE A 81 13.76 21.41 31.84
CA PHE A 81 14.06 20.05 31.41
C PHE A 81 15.48 19.70 31.89
N GLU A 82 15.60 18.57 32.59
CA GLU A 82 16.86 17.83 32.79
C GLU A 82 16.96 16.71 31.74
N PRO A 83 18.15 16.39 31.21
CA PRO A 83 18.32 15.60 29.99
C PRO A 83 18.47 14.11 30.29
N TRP A 84 17.80 13.25 29.51
CA TRP A 84 18.12 11.82 29.45
C TRP A 84 18.20 11.34 28.00
N ASP A 85 19.43 11.00 27.62
CA ASP A 85 19.94 10.04 26.63
C ASP A 85 19.22 9.87 25.29
N PHE A 86 19.78 10.59 24.32
CA PHE A 86 19.57 10.43 22.89
C PHE A 86 20.32 9.22 22.32
N GLY A 87 19.58 8.19 21.89
CA GLY A 87 20.02 7.29 20.83
C GLY A 87 19.52 7.82 19.47
N PHE A 88 20.29 8.70 18.83
CA PHE A 88 20.00 9.21 17.49
C PHE A 88 20.22 8.11 16.43
N GLY A 89 19.16 7.73 15.72
CA GLY A 89 19.21 7.00 14.46
C GLY A 89 18.45 7.77 13.38
N ILE A 90 19.13 8.72 12.73
CA ILE A 90 18.63 9.51 11.60
C ILE A 90 18.89 8.71 10.32
N TRP A 91 17.85 8.21 9.66
CA TRP A 91 17.93 7.74 8.27
C TRP A 91 16.63 8.07 7.54
N CYS A 92 16.63 9.15 6.78
CA CYS A 92 15.74 9.43 5.67
C CYS A 92 16.56 10.14 4.58
N LEU A 93 16.94 9.36 3.56
CA LEU A 93 17.45 9.77 2.24
C LEU A 93 18.64 10.75 2.18
N GLU A 94 19.84 10.21 1.93
CA GLU A 94 20.94 10.96 1.31
C GLU A 94 20.71 11.09 -0.20
N PHE A 95 20.80 12.32 -0.73
CA PHE A 95 20.99 12.59 -2.15
C PHE A 95 22.49 12.76 -2.43
N PRO A 96 23.09 12.10 -3.43
CA PRO A 96 24.32 12.61 -4.02
C PRO A 96 23.96 13.77 -4.96
N ARG A 97 24.21 15.01 -4.50
CA ARG A 97 24.44 16.13 -5.43
C ARG A 97 25.75 15.85 -6.15
N HIS A 98 25.73 15.72 -7.48
CA HIS A 98 26.72 16.22 -8.44
C HIS A 98 26.53 15.52 -9.79
N ALA A 99 25.93 16.23 -10.75
CA ALA A 99 26.26 16.08 -12.16
C ALA A 99 26.05 17.45 -12.81
N ALA A 100 27.16 18.13 -13.07
CA ALA A 100 27.19 19.37 -13.84
C ALA A 100 26.73 19.06 -15.27
N VAL A 101 25.76 19.84 -15.75
CA VAL A 101 25.30 19.85 -17.13
C VAL A 101 26.36 20.60 -17.96
N ALA A 102 26.99 19.91 -18.90
CA ALA A 102 27.69 20.53 -20.02
C ALA A 102 26.72 20.66 -21.20
N PRO A 103 26.61 21.82 -21.87
CA PRO A 103 25.67 22.01 -22.96
C PRO A 103 26.23 21.43 -24.27
N ALA A 104 25.47 20.54 -24.90
CA ALA A 104 25.73 20.10 -26.26
C ALA A 104 25.19 21.14 -27.26
N ILE A 105 26.11 21.78 -27.97
CA ILE A 105 25.85 22.68 -29.10
C ILE A 105 25.77 21.81 -30.36
N MET A 106 24.62 21.81 -31.04
CA MET A 106 24.46 21.32 -32.42
C MET A 106 24.76 22.46 -33.40
N PRO A 107 25.67 22.31 -34.39
CA PRO A 107 25.85 23.31 -35.43
C PRO A 107 24.98 22.99 -36.66
N VAL A 108 24.24 24.00 -37.09
CA VAL A 108 23.55 24.06 -38.39
C VAL A 108 24.58 24.28 -39.50
N LEU A 109 24.48 23.49 -40.56
CA LEU A 109 25.26 23.62 -41.80
C LEU A 109 25.01 24.98 -42.47
N GLY A 110 26.08 25.73 -42.72
CA GLY A 110 26.10 26.88 -43.62
C GLY A 110 27.43 26.94 -44.38
N ARG A 111 27.40 26.62 -45.67
CA ARG A 111 28.55 26.68 -46.60
C ARG A 111 29.06 28.11 -46.75
N ARG A 112 30.38 28.31 -46.77
CA ARG A 112 31.11 29.05 -47.84
C ARG A 112 32.63 28.95 -47.69
N LEU A 113 33.28 28.65 -48.82
CA LEU A 113 34.72 28.55 -49.03
C LEU A 113 35.44 29.90 -48.93
N ARG A 114 36.70 29.93 -48.45
CA ARG A 114 37.91 30.14 -49.28
C ARG A 114 39.21 30.38 -48.48
N ARG A 115 40.30 29.79 -49.03
CA ARG A 115 41.75 30.17 -49.03
C ARG A 115 42.57 29.88 -47.76
N ARG A 116 43.53 28.92 -47.83
CA ARG A 116 44.96 29.02 -48.26
C ARG A 116 45.75 29.91 -47.28
N SER A 117 46.90 29.58 -46.69
CA SER A 117 48.06 28.69 -46.95
C SER A 117 48.83 28.63 -45.60
N GLY A 118 49.60 27.63 -45.18
CA GLY A 118 50.79 27.07 -45.79
C GLY A 118 52.03 27.34 -44.90
N VAL A 119 52.80 26.27 -44.61
CA VAL A 119 54.27 26.22 -44.40
C VAL A 119 54.84 26.37 -42.97
N VAL A 120 55.54 25.29 -42.57
CA VAL A 120 56.54 25.03 -41.49
C VAL A 120 57.94 25.23 -42.17
N PRO A 121 59.13 25.54 -41.55
CA PRO A 121 59.69 24.83 -40.38
C PRO A 121 60.82 25.52 -39.54
N ALA A 122 61.35 24.73 -38.59
CA ALA A 122 62.78 24.56 -38.23
C ALA A 122 63.36 25.13 -36.92
N ARG A 123 64.32 24.34 -36.41
CA ARG A 123 64.97 24.17 -35.10
C ARG A 123 66.23 25.03 -34.84
N ILE A 124 66.49 25.35 -33.54
CA ILE A 124 67.78 25.30 -32.74
C ILE A 124 68.91 26.31 -33.14
N PRO A 125 69.95 26.74 -32.34
CA PRO A 125 70.53 26.28 -31.04
C PRO A 125 71.02 27.33 -29.96
N LEU A 126 71.48 26.78 -28.80
CA LEU A 126 72.65 27.09 -27.89
C LEU A 126 72.90 28.54 -27.39
N THR A 127 73.20 28.82 -26.10
CA THR A 127 74.48 28.58 -25.38
C THR A 127 74.39 28.80 -23.84
N ALA A 128 75.29 28.17 -23.06
CA ALA A 128 75.55 28.33 -21.59
C ALA A 128 76.70 29.37 -21.32
N PRO A 129 77.39 29.52 -20.14
CA PRO A 129 77.27 28.92 -18.77
C PRO A 129 77.53 29.88 -17.55
N GLY A 130 77.47 29.37 -16.31
CA GLY A 130 78.09 29.98 -15.09
C GLY A 130 77.57 29.45 -13.73
N GLY A 131 78.41 28.77 -12.92
CA GLY A 131 78.12 28.31 -11.52
C GLY A 131 78.58 29.31 -10.42
N PRO A 132 78.73 28.98 -9.11
CA PRO A 132 78.59 27.70 -8.37
C PRO A 132 77.71 27.73 -7.06
N ARG A 133 77.60 26.57 -6.39
CA ARG A 133 76.82 26.14 -5.16
C ARG A 133 77.40 26.69 -3.81
N PRO A 134 76.84 26.50 -2.55
CA PRO A 134 76.13 25.31 -1.99
C PRO A 134 75.08 25.59 -0.85
N PRO A 135 74.81 24.70 0.15
CA PRO A 135 73.59 23.88 0.22
C PRO A 135 72.71 24.10 1.47
N ARG A 136 71.48 23.55 1.49
CA ARG A 136 70.85 23.06 2.74
C ARG A 136 69.75 22.04 2.44
N SER A 137 69.89 20.91 3.10
CA SER A 137 69.06 19.71 3.13
C SER A 137 67.68 19.99 3.72
N PHE A 138 66.62 19.55 3.04
CA PHE A 138 65.30 19.36 3.63
C PHE A 138 64.95 17.87 3.62
N VAL A 139 64.63 17.38 4.82
CA VAL A 139 64.30 16.00 5.15
C VAL A 139 62.95 15.63 4.54
N MET A 140 62.93 14.52 3.82
CA MET A 140 61.75 13.91 3.21
C MET A 140 61.03 13.06 4.28
N VAL A 141 59.90 13.54 4.80
CA VAL A 141 59.02 12.73 5.68
C VAL A 141 58.13 11.85 4.79
N LYS A 142 58.40 10.54 4.81
CA LYS A 142 57.52 9.51 4.23
C LYS A 142 56.21 9.46 5.02
N SER A 143 55.11 9.87 4.39
CA SER A 143 53.75 9.63 4.88
C SER A 143 53.23 8.31 4.31
N ASN A 144 53.25 7.24 5.10
CA ASN A 144 52.56 5.99 4.81
C ASN A 144 51.06 6.19 5.05
N ARG A 145 50.29 6.51 4.00
CA ARG A 145 48.82 6.44 4.03
C ARG A 145 48.35 5.01 3.79
N HIS A 146 48.09 4.28 4.87
CA HIS A 146 47.14 3.16 4.86
C HIS A 146 45.71 3.72 4.80
N TRP A 147 45.20 3.94 3.59
CA TRP A 147 43.79 4.20 3.32
C TRP A 147 43.27 3.02 2.50
N LYS A 148 42.74 1.95 3.14
CA LYS A 148 42.06 0.88 2.38
C LYS A 148 41.09 -0.10 3.08
N PRO A 149 40.73 -0.02 4.38
CA PRO A 149 39.61 -0.85 4.89
C PRO A 149 38.26 -0.10 5.03
N TYR A 150 38.25 1.24 5.11
CA TYR A 150 37.01 1.99 5.39
C TYR A 150 36.17 2.32 4.15
N PHE A 151 36.76 2.33 2.95
CA PHE A 151 36.05 2.69 1.72
C PHE A 151 35.17 1.54 1.18
N THR A 152 35.59 0.29 1.37
CA THR A 152 34.81 -0.91 1.02
C THR A 152 33.62 -1.12 1.94
N GLY A 153 33.76 -0.83 3.24
CA GLY A 153 32.65 -0.89 4.21
C GLY A 153 31.55 0.14 3.94
N LEU A 154 31.92 1.37 3.56
CA LEU A 154 30.96 2.44 3.27
C LEU A 154 30.17 2.19 1.97
N VAL A 155 30.82 1.65 0.93
CA VAL A 155 30.16 1.29 -0.34
C VAL A 155 29.14 0.15 -0.14
N PHE A 156 29.44 -0.84 0.70
CA PHE A 156 28.50 -1.92 1.05
C PHE A 156 27.27 -1.41 1.82
N LEU A 157 27.46 -0.44 2.71
CA LEU A 157 26.38 0.17 3.51
C LEU A 157 25.46 1.04 2.66
N VAL A 158 26.02 1.78 1.68
CA VAL A 158 25.23 2.55 0.71
C VAL A 158 24.45 1.64 -0.24
N LEU A 159 25.02 0.54 -0.72
CA LEU A 159 24.33 -0.38 -1.63
C LEU A 159 23.15 -1.10 -0.98
N THR A 160 23.27 -1.49 0.29
CA THR A 160 22.17 -2.11 1.05
C THR A 160 21.06 -1.10 1.40
N ALA A 161 21.40 0.15 1.73
CA ALA A 161 20.42 1.20 1.98
C ALA A 161 19.68 1.69 0.71
N SER A 162 20.31 1.54 -0.46
CA SER A 162 19.72 1.93 -1.76
C SER A 162 18.71 0.93 -2.33
N GLY A 163 18.53 -0.23 -1.69
CA GLY A 163 17.78 -1.35 -2.28
C GLY A 163 18.48 -1.96 -3.50
N CYS A 164 19.79 -1.74 -3.66
CA CYS A 164 20.61 -2.39 -4.67
C CYS A 164 20.99 -3.79 -4.16
N GLN A 165 20.55 -4.80 -4.89
CA GLN A 165 20.75 -6.20 -4.53
C GLN A 165 22.23 -6.60 -4.66
N VAL A 166 22.94 -6.70 -3.54
CA VAL A 166 24.35 -7.17 -3.52
C VAL A 166 24.44 -8.71 -3.49
N PHE A 167 23.37 -9.39 -3.04
CA PHE A 167 23.26 -10.85 -3.02
C PHE A 167 21.93 -11.34 -3.62
N PRO A 168 21.93 -12.46 -4.35
CA PRO A 168 20.70 -13.02 -4.91
C PRO A 168 19.71 -13.38 -3.81
N ASP A 169 18.48 -12.89 -3.96
CA ASP A 169 17.38 -13.09 -3.02
C ASP A 169 16.70 -14.41 -3.39
N GLN A 170 16.64 -15.34 -2.44
CA GLN A 170 16.07 -16.66 -2.65
C GLN A 170 14.58 -16.62 -2.97
N GLY A 171 13.86 -15.58 -2.53
CA GLY A 171 12.46 -15.35 -2.89
C GLY A 171 12.27 -15.01 -4.36
N LEU A 172 13.31 -14.50 -5.04
CA LEU A 172 13.26 -14.12 -6.45
C LEU A 172 13.88 -15.14 -7.40
N SER A 173 14.47 -16.22 -6.89
CA SER A 173 15.24 -17.20 -7.69
C SER A 173 14.40 -18.37 -8.22
N GLY A 174 13.13 -18.48 -7.84
CA GLY A 174 12.23 -19.54 -8.28
C GLY A 174 10.82 -19.03 -8.56
N PRO A 175 9.87 -19.93 -8.84
CA PRO A 175 8.47 -19.59 -9.05
C PRO A 175 7.86 -18.78 -7.90
N ALA A 176 6.93 -17.88 -8.24
CA ALA A 176 6.31 -16.96 -7.31
C ALA A 176 5.53 -17.67 -6.19
N ASP A 177 4.94 -18.84 -6.47
CA ASP A 177 4.24 -19.64 -5.48
C ASP A 177 5.14 -20.14 -4.33
N GLN A 178 6.45 -20.19 -4.56
CA GLN A 178 7.45 -20.61 -3.58
C GLN A 178 7.94 -19.47 -2.68
N VAL A 179 7.64 -18.22 -3.03
CA VAL A 179 8.00 -17.02 -2.24
C VAL A 179 7.48 -17.13 -0.81
N VAL A 180 6.25 -17.64 -0.63
CA VAL A 180 5.63 -17.79 0.70
C VAL A 180 6.48 -18.65 1.63
N TYR A 181 7.18 -19.65 1.09
CA TYR A 181 8.03 -20.54 1.90
C TYR A 181 9.46 -20.02 2.04
N ARG A 182 10.04 -19.50 0.94
CA ARG A 182 11.45 -19.07 0.89
C ARG A 182 11.66 -17.72 1.59
N GLY A 183 10.67 -16.83 1.48
CA GLY A 183 10.75 -15.45 1.93
C GLY A 183 11.72 -14.59 1.12
N PHE A 184 11.74 -13.31 1.47
CA PHE A 184 12.67 -12.32 0.91
C PHE A 184 13.81 -12.04 1.89
N GLY A 185 14.95 -11.60 1.36
CA GLY A 185 16.12 -11.21 2.15
C GLY A 185 15.92 -9.93 2.96
N GLY A 186 14.94 -9.10 2.63
CA GLY A 186 14.65 -7.85 3.32
C GLY A 186 13.24 -7.35 3.08
N ALA A 187 12.85 -6.30 3.82
CA ALA A 187 11.59 -5.61 3.60
C ALA A 187 11.56 -4.93 2.21
N PRO A 188 10.36 -4.69 1.64
CA PRO A 188 10.22 -4.01 0.36
C PRO A 188 10.90 -2.63 0.35
N ARG A 189 11.44 -2.27 -0.80
CA ARG A 189 12.02 -0.93 -1.01
C ARG A 189 10.93 0.15 -0.99
N PRO A 190 11.27 1.38 -0.59
CA PRO A 190 10.36 2.51 -0.77
C PRO A 190 10.14 2.80 -2.26
N ARG A 191 8.92 3.23 -2.60
CA ARG A 191 8.59 3.90 -3.87
C ARG A 191 7.98 5.25 -3.54
N ARG A 192 8.20 6.23 -4.42
CA ARG A 192 7.50 7.51 -4.33
C ARG A 192 6.15 7.35 -5.02
N GLY A 193 5.07 7.52 -4.25
CA GLY A 193 3.71 7.64 -4.78
C GLY A 193 3.53 8.84 -5.69
N ALA A 194 2.47 8.83 -6.47
CA ALA A 194 1.99 9.98 -7.23
C ALA A 194 0.51 10.22 -6.88
N TYR A 195 -0.05 11.33 -7.33
CA TYR A 195 -1.49 11.55 -7.29
C TYR A 195 -1.95 12.10 -8.65
N PRO A 196 -3.21 11.86 -9.05
CA PRO A 196 -3.78 12.16 -10.36
C PRO A 196 -4.10 13.64 -10.56
N ALA A 197 -3.15 14.51 -10.22
CA ALA A 197 -3.19 15.92 -10.56
C ALA A 197 -2.31 16.15 -11.80
N ALA A 198 -2.88 16.66 -12.89
CA ALA A 198 -2.13 17.03 -14.08
C ALA A 198 -1.37 18.35 -13.85
N VAL A 199 -0.28 18.25 -13.09
CA VAL A 199 0.64 19.34 -12.76
C VAL A 199 2.06 19.01 -13.22
N LEU A 200 2.91 20.03 -13.29
CA LEU A 200 4.30 19.85 -13.69
C LEU A 200 5.02 18.91 -12.72
N GLY A 201 5.58 17.81 -13.25
CA GLY A 201 6.40 16.86 -12.49
C GLY A 201 5.75 15.50 -12.21
N LEU A 202 4.46 15.32 -12.52
CA LEU A 202 3.76 14.05 -12.31
C LEU A 202 3.62 13.24 -13.61
N PRO A 203 4.13 11.99 -13.65
CA PRO A 203 4.07 11.16 -14.85
C PRO A 203 2.71 10.49 -14.99
N PHE A 204 2.12 10.63 -16.18
CA PHE A 204 0.98 9.81 -16.62
C PHE A 204 1.48 8.72 -17.56
N LEU A 205 0.95 7.51 -17.39
CA LEU A 205 1.38 6.31 -18.08
C LEU A 205 0.22 5.71 -18.88
N GLY A 206 0.57 4.97 -19.92
CA GLY A 206 -0.35 4.08 -20.63
C GLY A 206 -0.14 2.63 -20.20
N PRO A 207 -0.54 1.65 -21.03
CA PRO A 207 -0.45 0.23 -20.68
C PRO A 207 0.99 -0.29 -20.47
N ASN A 208 2.01 0.38 -21.04
CA ASN A 208 3.39 -0.07 -20.90
C ASN A 208 4.06 0.47 -19.61
N LEU A 209 4.00 -0.33 -18.55
CA LEU A 209 4.54 -0.04 -17.22
C LEU A 209 5.97 -0.54 -16.97
N GLY A 210 6.59 -1.12 -18.00
CA GLY A 210 7.91 -1.75 -17.90
C GLY A 210 7.90 -3.00 -17.02
N THR A 211 9.02 -3.28 -16.35
CA THR A 211 9.10 -4.45 -15.44
C THR A 211 8.67 -4.09 -14.04
N HIS A 212 8.19 -5.07 -13.27
CA HIS A 212 8.07 -4.93 -11.82
C HIS A 212 9.39 -5.36 -11.15
N GLY A 213 9.76 -4.69 -10.05
CA GLY A 213 10.92 -5.09 -9.25
C GLY A 213 10.74 -4.83 -7.77
N TYR A 214 10.70 -5.92 -6.97
CA TYR A 214 10.79 -5.88 -5.51
C TYR A 214 12.01 -5.06 -5.03
N TYR A 215 13.15 -5.23 -5.71
CA TYR A 215 14.32 -4.36 -5.61
C TYR A 215 14.39 -3.35 -6.75
N TYR A 216 15.27 -2.35 -6.65
CA TYR A 216 15.36 -1.30 -7.66
C TYR A 216 15.60 -1.88 -9.06
N ARG A 217 14.79 -1.44 -10.03
CA ARG A 217 14.91 -1.81 -11.45
C ARG A 217 14.77 -0.58 -12.34
N PRO A 218 15.75 -0.26 -13.20
CA PRO A 218 15.69 0.92 -14.07
C PRO A 218 14.53 0.90 -15.08
N SER A 219 14.09 -0.29 -15.48
CA SER A 219 12.98 -0.45 -16.42
C SER A 219 11.60 -0.39 -15.75
N GLU A 220 11.53 -0.27 -14.41
CA GLU A 220 10.26 -0.08 -13.70
C GLU A 220 9.77 1.37 -13.89
N ARG A 221 8.54 1.53 -14.37
CA ARG A 221 7.92 2.86 -14.54
C ARG A 221 6.78 3.03 -13.55
N ASN A 222 6.82 4.10 -12.76
CA ASN A 222 5.78 4.47 -11.80
C ASN A 222 5.13 5.80 -12.22
N GLY A 223 3.85 5.95 -11.90
CA GLY A 223 3.02 7.08 -12.32
C GLY A 223 1.55 6.70 -12.33
N ILE A 224 0.74 7.62 -12.83
CA ILE A 224 -0.72 7.47 -12.85
C ILE A 224 -1.17 6.88 -14.18
N VAL A 225 -1.91 5.78 -14.13
CA VAL A 225 -2.69 5.27 -15.29
C VAL A 225 -4.16 5.65 -15.13
N TYR A 226 -4.92 5.53 -16.22
CA TYR A 226 -6.37 5.60 -16.16
C TYR A 226 -6.97 4.37 -16.84
N THR A 227 -8.03 3.84 -16.23
CA THR A 227 -8.78 2.69 -16.72
C THR A 227 -10.27 3.03 -16.68
N CYS A 228 -11.06 2.53 -17.63
CA CYS A 228 -12.49 2.88 -17.68
C CYS A 228 -13.26 2.44 -16.44
N ARG A 229 -12.89 1.31 -15.82
CA ARG A 229 -13.63 0.72 -14.69
C ARG A 229 -12.96 0.92 -13.35
N GLY A 230 -11.70 1.33 -13.32
CA GLY A 230 -10.93 1.61 -12.10
C GLY A 230 -10.59 3.09 -11.89
N GLY A 231 -10.93 3.97 -12.84
CA GLY A 231 -10.55 5.38 -12.79
C GLY A 231 -9.04 5.57 -12.88
N HIS A 232 -8.53 6.59 -12.20
CA HIS A 232 -7.08 6.75 -12.02
C HIS A 232 -6.54 5.67 -11.07
N ILE A 233 -5.33 5.18 -11.33
CA ILE A 233 -4.62 4.23 -10.47
C ILE A 233 -3.16 4.67 -10.32
N ASP A 234 -2.68 4.77 -9.09
CA ASP A 234 -1.25 4.96 -8.81
C ASP A 234 -0.51 3.63 -8.82
N ILE A 235 0.34 3.43 -9.82
CA ILE A 235 1.15 2.23 -9.98
C ILE A 235 2.20 2.09 -8.87
N ALA A 236 2.66 3.19 -8.27
CA ALA A 236 3.59 3.12 -7.16
C ALA A 236 2.94 2.55 -5.90
N HIS A 237 1.79 3.09 -5.48
CA HIS A 237 1.00 2.58 -4.35
C HIS A 237 0.60 1.11 -4.55
N LEU A 238 0.11 0.76 -5.75
CA LEU A 238 -0.20 -0.62 -6.11
C LEU A 238 1.01 -1.54 -5.90
N ARG A 239 2.20 -1.17 -6.38
CA ARG A 239 3.41 -1.99 -6.23
C ARG A 239 3.94 -2.03 -4.81
N ILE A 240 3.79 -0.96 -4.02
CA ILE A 240 4.10 -0.96 -2.59
C ILE A 240 3.22 -2.02 -1.90
N ALA A 241 1.89 -1.92 -2.07
CA ALA A 241 0.95 -2.86 -1.47
C ALA A 241 1.21 -4.31 -1.91
N ALA A 242 1.58 -4.51 -3.18
CA ALA A 242 1.90 -5.83 -3.71
C ALA A 242 3.15 -6.46 -3.07
N ASP A 243 4.26 -5.71 -3.00
CA ASP A 243 5.50 -6.22 -2.41
C ASP A 243 5.35 -6.49 -0.91
N TRP A 244 4.65 -5.61 -0.20
CA TRP A 244 4.35 -5.82 1.21
C TRP A 244 3.43 -7.01 1.44
N THR A 245 2.46 -7.26 0.57
CA THR A 245 1.61 -8.45 0.63
C THR A 245 2.45 -9.72 0.53
N ALA A 246 3.35 -9.81 -0.47
CA ALA A 246 4.22 -10.96 -0.63
C ALA A 246 5.18 -11.14 0.55
N TYR A 247 5.77 -10.05 1.03
CA TYR A 247 6.66 -10.06 2.19
C TYR A 247 5.94 -10.52 3.46
N LEU A 248 4.75 -9.98 3.74
CA LEU A 248 3.96 -10.29 4.94
C LEU A 248 3.34 -11.69 4.87
N ALA A 249 2.99 -12.19 3.69
CA ALA A 249 2.58 -13.58 3.50
C ALA A 249 3.73 -14.52 3.88
N ALA A 250 4.93 -14.32 3.33
CA ALA A 250 6.08 -15.17 3.65
C ALA A 250 6.49 -15.08 5.13
N LYS A 251 6.45 -13.87 5.69
CA LYS A 251 6.71 -13.64 7.11
C LYS A 251 5.70 -14.36 8.00
N THR A 252 4.41 -14.27 7.67
CA THR A 252 3.34 -14.98 8.37
C THR A 252 3.57 -16.49 8.34
N TYR A 253 3.79 -17.07 7.16
CA TYR A 253 4.06 -18.50 7.00
C TYR A 253 5.20 -18.96 7.92
N ARG A 254 6.33 -18.24 7.91
CA ARG A 254 7.48 -18.56 8.76
C ARG A 254 7.14 -18.57 10.25
N HIS A 255 6.44 -17.54 10.73
CA HIS A 255 6.06 -17.43 12.15
C HIS A 255 5.07 -18.53 12.58
N LEU A 256 4.10 -18.88 11.71
CA LEU A 256 3.17 -19.98 11.97
C LEU A 256 3.88 -21.33 12.06
N MET A 257 4.84 -21.59 11.15
CA MET A 257 5.62 -22.82 11.14
C MET A 257 6.58 -22.95 12.31
N ASN A 258 7.07 -21.82 12.84
CA ASN A 258 7.89 -21.77 14.05
C ASN A 258 7.07 -21.80 15.35
N HIS A 259 5.74 -21.75 15.25
CA HIS A 259 4.84 -21.65 16.39
C HIS A 259 5.08 -20.40 17.25
N ASP A 260 5.47 -19.29 16.61
CA ASP A 260 5.69 -18.01 17.28
C ASP A 260 4.34 -17.38 17.69
N SER A 261 4.27 -16.74 18.85
CA SER A 261 3.03 -16.08 19.32
C SER A 261 2.60 -14.89 18.46
N GLY A 262 3.46 -14.42 17.56
CA GLY A 262 3.21 -13.25 16.73
C GLY A 262 4.48 -12.64 16.15
N PHE A 263 4.33 -11.50 15.50
CA PHE A 263 5.46 -10.71 15.00
C PHE A 263 5.09 -9.23 14.90
N SER A 264 6.09 -8.39 14.66
CA SER A 264 5.85 -6.97 14.34
C SER A 264 6.45 -6.57 13.00
N PHE A 265 5.87 -5.55 12.39
CA PHE A 265 6.36 -4.95 11.16
C PHE A 265 6.04 -3.44 11.15
N LYS A 266 6.57 -2.72 10.16
CA LYS A 266 6.27 -1.32 9.92
C LYS A 266 6.51 -1.00 8.46
N LEU A 267 5.72 -0.09 7.90
CA LEU A 267 6.03 0.50 6.61
C LEU A 267 7.38 1.25 6.71
N THR A 268 8.21 1.14 5.68
CA THR A 268 9.58 1.68 5.73
C THR A 268 9.62 3.19 5.96
N VAL A 269 8.63 3.92 5.45
CA VAL A 269 8.52 5.38 5.55
C VAL A 269 7.89 5.85 6.86
N ASP A 270 7.16 4.97 7.56
CA ASP A 270 6.45 5.30 8.80
C ASP A 270 7.28 4.95 10.06
N ARG A 271 6.92 5.58 11.18
CA ARG A 271 7.50 5.28 12.49
C ARG A 271 6.62 4.32 13.30
N SER A 272 5.33 4.29 13.00
CA SER A 272 4.33 3.39 13.52
C SER A 272 4.77 1.94 13.43
N ARG A 273 4.43 1.16 14.45
CA ARG A 273 4.75 -0.27 14.48
C ARG A 273 3.48 -1.08 14.67
N GLU A 274 3.29 -2.05 13.80
CA GLU A 274 2.17 -2.98 13.86
C GLU A 274 2.60 -4.28 14.51
N TYR A 275 1.73 -4.82 15.37
CA TYR A 275 1.93 -6.05 16.10
C TYR A 275 0.82 -7.01 15.76
N VAL A 276 1.20 -8.19 15.29
CA VAL A 276 0.33 -9.31 14.98
C VAL A 276 0.52 -10.34 16.09
N ARG A 277 -0.59 -10.84 16.64
CA ARG A 277 -0.57 -11.98 17.59
C ARG A 277 -1.48 -13.07 17.09
N PHE A 278 -1.04 -14.31 17.25
CA PHE A 278 -1.78 -15.51 16.87
C PHE A 278 -2.24 -16.29 18.09
N THR A 279 -3.43 -16.86 18.00
CA THR A 279 -3.89 -17.95 18.85
C THR A 279 -3.96 -19.20 17.97
N TYR A 280 -3.29 -20.26 18.40
CA TYR A 280 -3.19 -21.53 17.67
C TYR A 280 -4.22 -22.53 18.19
N PRO A 281 -4.68 -23.48 17.36
CA PRO A 281 -5.46 -24.62 17.84
C PRO A 281 -4.58 -25.58 18.68
N ASP A 282 -5.19 -26.22 19.69
CA ASP A 282 -4.50 -27.08 20.68
C ASP A 282 -3.74 -28.27 20.08
N ASP A 283 -4.06 -28.68 18.86
CA ASP A 283 -3.45 -29.79 18.15
C ASP A 283 -2.43 -29.35 17.10
N TRP A 284 -2.18 -28.05 16.91
CA TRP A 284 -1.28 -27.54 15.87
C TRP A 284 0.07 -28.26 15.85
N SER A 285 0.74 -28.37 16.99
CA SER A 285 2.05 -29.03 17.10
C SER A 285 2.00 -30.54 16.85
N ARG A 286 0.82 -31.18 16.99
CA ARG A 286 0.59 -32.61 16.78
C ARG A 286 0.25 -32.94 15.32
N LEU A 287 -0.16 -31.96 14.51
CA LEU A 287 -0.45 -32.18 13.10
C LEU A 287 0.80 -32.62 12.31
N PRO A 288 0.66 -33.48 11.29
CA PRO A 288 1.75 -33.79 10.35
C PRO A 288 2.31 -32.52 9.71
N GLU A 289 3.62 -32.49 9.47
CA GLU A 289 4.28 -31.30 8.93
C GLU A 289 3.70 -30.88 7.58
N SER A 290 3.39 -31.83 6.69
CA SER A 290 2.76 -31.54 5.40
C SER A 290 1.41 -30.82 5.54
N GLN A 291 0.60 -31.20 6.53
CA GLN A 291 -0.67 -30.56 6.83
C GLN A 291 -0.46 -29.17 7.41
N ARG A 292 0.49 -29.00 8.34
CA ARG A 292 0.87 -27.67 8.86
C ARG A 292 1.31 -26.74 7.74
N ARG A 293 2.17 -27.20 6.83
CA ARG A 293 2.64 -26.39 5.69
C ARG A 293 1.49 -25.94 4.80
N ALA A 294 0.53 -26.83 4.50
CA ALA A 294 -0.64 -26.50 3.70
C ALA A 294 -1.53 -25.45 4.39
N ILE A 295 -1.86 -25.65 5.67
CA ILE A 295 -2.69 -24.73 6.46
C ILE A 295 -1.98 -23.38 6.62
N ALA A 296 -0.71 -23.36 7.01
CA ALA A 296 0.07 -22.15 7.20
C ALA A 296 0.17 -21.33 5.91
N ARG A 297 0.28 -21.98 4.75
CA ARG A 297 0.27 -21.29 3.45
C ARG A 297 -1.08 -20.66 3.16
N GLU A 298 -2.18 -21.39 3.37
CA GLU A 298 -3.54 -20.87 3.14
C GLU A 298 -3.80 -19.64 4.02
N ILE A 299 -3.44 -19.72 5.30
CA ILE A 299 -3.53 -18.59 6.24
C ILE A 299 -2.63 -17.44 5.80
N ALA A 300 -1.37 -17.70 5.44
CA ALA A 300 -0.43 -16.68 4.99
C ALA A 300 -0.93 -15.87 3.79
N LEU A 301 -1.57 -16.54 2.82
CA LEU A 301 -2.14 -15.89 1.64
C LEU A 301 -3.39 -15.04 1.93
N ALA A 302 -4.05 -15.24 3.08
CA ALA A 302 -5.14 -14.38 3.54
C ALA A 302 -4.65 -13.25 4.46
N VAL A 303 -3.69 -13.55 5.34
CA VAL A 303 -3.13 -12.59 6.31
C VAL A 303 -2.23 -11.56 5.63
N GLY A 304 -1.39 -11.97 4.68
CA GLY A 304 -0.50 -11.07 3.93
C GLY A 304 -1.20 -9.85 3.35
N PRO A 305 -2.24 -10.00 2.50
CA PRO A 305 -2.97 -8.88 1.92
C PRO A 305 -3.74 -8.07 2.97
N TYR A 306 -4.32 -8.72 4.00
CA TYR A 306 -5.00 -8.01 5.09
C TYR A 306 -4.07 -7.05 5.83
N LEU A 307 -2.87 -7.53 6.20
CA LEU A 307 -1.87 -6.72 6.88
C LEU A 307 -1.33 -5.60 5.98
N ALA A 308 -1.05 -5.90 4.71
CA ALA A 308 -0.56 -4.89 3.77
C ALA A 308 -1.59 -3.78 3.53
N TYR A 309 -2.87 -4.15 3.36
CA TYR A 309 -3.95 -3.18 3.17
C TYR A 309 -4.18 -2.33 4.42
N THR A 310 -4.21 -2.96 5.61
CA THR A 310 -4.31 -2.27 6.90
C THR A 310 -3.19 -1.25 7.08
N MET A 311 -1.95 -1.64 6.75
CA MET A 311 -0.77 -0.80 6.83
C MET A 311 -0.85 0.40 5.88
N THR A 312 -1.25 0.20 4.62
CA THR A 312 -1.41 1.31 3.68
C THR A 312 -2.56 2.23 4.08
N THR A 313 -3.69 1.71 4.57
CA THR A 313 -4.77 2.55 5.11
C THR A 313 -4.31 3.35 6.32
N TRP A 314 -3.50 2.76 7.19
CA TRP A 314 -2.90 3.49 8.32
C TRP A 314 -1.99 4.62 7.86
N HIS A 315 -1.18 4.40 6.82
CA HIS A 315 -0.38 5.46 6.20
C HIS A 315 -1.26 6.63 5.75
N GLU A 316 -2.40 6.37 5.12
CA GLU A 316 -3.32 7.44 4.70
C GLU A 316 -4.00 8.17 5.85
N ILE A 317 -4.29 7.46 6.95
CA ILE A 317 -4.73 8.08 8.20
C ILE A 317 -3.61 9.02 8.71
N LEU A 318 -2.36 8.56 8.78
CA LEU A 318 -1.25 9.40 9.23
C LEU A 318 -1.09 10.65 8.38
N THR A 319 -1.10 10.52 7.04
CA THR A 319 -0.95 11.65 6.11
C THR A 319 -2.11 12.65 6.23
N TRP A 320 -3.34 12.18 6.46
CA TRP A 320 -4.50 13.05 6.74
C TRP A 320 -4.30 13.90 8.00
N PHE A 321 -3.75 13.33 9.06
CA PHE A 321 -3.50 14.07 10.31
C PHE A 321 -2.24 14.96 10.27
N GLY A 322 -1.57 15.01 9.12
CA GLY A 322 -0.48 15.94 8.83
C GLY A 322 0.91 15.33 8.86
N PHE A 323 1.03 14.00 8.82
CA PHE A 323 2.32 13.30 8.68
C PHE A 323 3.10 13.81 7.47
N LYS A 324 4.43 13.77 7.59
CA LYS A 324 5.38 14.24 6.57
C LYS A 324 6.62 13.36 6.60
N CYS A 325 7.01 12.80 5.46
CA CYS A 325 8.40 12.35 5.30
C CYS A 325 9.35 13.56 5.26
N ILE A 326 10.56 13.37 5.80
CA ILE A 326 11.60 14.41 5.84
C ILE A 326 11.85 14.93 4.42
N GLY A 327 11.58 16.22 4.20
CA GLY A 327 11.81 16.90 2.91
C GLY A 327 10.54 17.26 2.11
N LEU A 328 9.35 16.84 2.53
CA LEU A 328 8.08 17.30 1.96
C LEU A 328 7.33 18.25 2.92
N PRO A 329 6.70 19.32 2.42
CA PRO A 329 6.01 20.30 3.26
C PRO A 329 4.79 19.72 3.97
N THR A 330 4.04 18.81 3.34
CA THR A 330 2.95 17.97 3.91
C THR A 330 2.65 16.79 2.97
N GLU A 331 2.33 15.60 3.48
CA GLU A 331 1.75 14.50 2.67
C GLU A 331 0.22 14.49 2.67
N PHE A 332 -0.43 15.45 3.34
CA PHE A 332 -1.88 15.63 3.33
C PHE A 332 -2.52 15.63 1.93
N GLN A 333 -1.76 16.02 0.90
CA GLN A 333 -2.28 16.03 -0.46
C GLN A 333 -2.50 14.62 -1.01
N SER A 334 -1.67 13.63 -0.67
CA SER A 334 -1.92 12.24 -1.08
C SER A 334 -2.96 11.53 -0.22
N ALA A 335 -3.17 11.98 1.03
CA ALA A 335 -4.07 11.33 1.99
C ALA A 335 -5.46 11.03 1.41
N PHE A 336 -5.76 9.77 1.10
CA PHE A 336 -7.03 9.36 0.50
C PHE A 336 -7.38 10.14 -0.78
N SER A 337 -6.39 10.46 -1.63
CA SER A 337 -6.70 10.91 -3.00
C SER A 337 -7.60 9.89 -3.71
N TRP A 338 -8.35 10.31 -4.72
CA TRP A 338 -9.50 9.54 -5.21
C TRP A 338 -9.17 8.16 -5.80
N GLU A 339 -7.91 7.92 -6.15
CA GLU A 339 -7.33 6.68 -6.63
C GLU A 339 -6.77 5.78 -5.52
N ASP A 340 -6.51 6.33 -4.35
CA ASP A 340 -5.47 5.85 -3.44
C ASP A 340 -5.85 4.55 -2.73
N SER A 341 -6.97 4.55 -2.00
CA SER A 341 -7.52 3.37 -1.33
C SER A 341 -7.73 2.20 -2.31
N PHE A 342 -8.17 2.49 -3.54
CA PHE A 342 -8.36 1.50 -4.59
C PHE A 342 -7.03 0.96 -5.12
N SER A 343 -6.05 1.83 -5.37
CA SER A 343 -4.71 1.45 -5.85
C SER A 343 -4.00 0.55 -4.84
N ASN A 344 -4.08 0.90 -3.55
CA ASN A 344 -3.57 0.11 -2.45
C ASN A 344 -4.24 -1.27 -2.38
N LEU A 345 -5.58 -1.33 -2.41
CA LEU A 345 -6.30 -2.61 -2.39
C LEU A 345 -5.91 -3.49 -3.58
N LEU A 346 -5.94 -2.92 -4.80
CA LEU A 346 -5.66 -3.64 -6.04
C LEU A 346 -4.27 -4.30 -5.99
N GLY A 347 -3.27 -3.61 -5.45
CA GLY A 347 -1.93 -4.16 -5.24
C GLY A 347 -1.92 -5.43 -4.39
N THR A 348 -2.69 -5.45 -3.30
CA THR A 348 -2.77 -6.65 -2.44
C THR A 348 -3.42 -7.84 -3.14
N ILE A 349 -4.48 -7.60 -3.93
CA ILE A 349 -5.19 -8.63 -4.69
C ILE A 349 -4.28 -9.23 -5.76
N LEU A 350 -3.58 -8.37 -6.51
CA LEU A 350 -2.68 -8.79 -7.56
C LEU A 350 -1.46 -9.56 -7.02
N ALA A 351 -0.94 -9.19 -5.85
CA ALA A 351 0.11 -9.97 -5.21
C ALA A 351 -0.34 -11.39 -4.85
N VAL A 352 -1.56 -11.56 -4.31
CA VAL A 352 -2.08 -12.90 -4.03
C VAL A 352 -2.20 -13.73 -5.31
N ARG A 353 -2.67 -13.15 -6.41
CA ARG A 353 -2.70 -13.81 -7.72
C ARG A 353 -1.30 -14.18 -8.20
N ALA A 354 -0.33 -13.27 -8.09
CA ALA A 354 1.05 -13.55 -8.48
C ALA A 354 1.68 -14.67 -7.62
N LEU A 355 1.40 -14.73 -6.32
CA LEU A 355 1.85 -15.80 -5.42
C LEU A 355 1.17 -17.16 -5.66
N GLN A 356 0.31 -17.27 -6.67
CA GLN A 356 -0.23 -18.55 -7.15
C GLN A 356 0.48 -19.04 -8.42
N ASP A 357 1.35 -18.22 -9.03
CA ASP A 357 2.08 -18.56 -10.25
C ASP A 357 3.22 -19.56 -9.96
N THR A 358 3.12 -20.75 -10.56
CA THR A 358 4.09 -21.85 -10.42
C THR A 358 5.16 -21.88 -11.51
N GLN A 359 5.12 -20.94 -12.46
CA GLN A 359 5.96 -20.91 -13.65
C GLN A 359 6.97 -19.76 -13.62
N HIS A 360 6.54 -18.58 -13.19
CA HIS A 360 7.32 -17.36 -13.29
C HIS A 360 7.84 -16.90 -11.92
N PRO A 361 9.03 -16.27 -11.86
CA PRO A 361 9.47 -15.56 -10.66
C PRO A 361 8.51 -14.43 -10.28
N PHE A 362 8.45 -14.09 -8.99
CA PHE A 362 7.51 -13.09 -8.45
C PHE A 362 7.40 -11.80 -9.25
N ASN A 363 8.55 -11.22 -9.62
CA ASN A 363 8.56 -9.97 -10.38
C ASN A 363 7.91 -10.08 -11.76
N GLU A 364 8.05 -11.24 -12.39
CA GLU A 364 7.46 -11.51 -13.71
C GLU A 364 5.98 -11.88 -13.57
N ALA A 365 5.62 -12.70 -12.58
CA ALA A 365 4.22 -12.98 -12.24
C ALA A 365 3.45 -11.69 -11.95
N MET A 366 4.02 -10.77 -11.16
CA MET A 366 3.45 -9.44 -10.89
C MET A 366 3.28 -8.59 -12.15
N ARG A 367 4.22 -8.67 -13.09
CA ARG A 367 4.12 -7.96 -14.38
C ARG A 367 2.94 -8.50 -15.20
N ILE A 368 2.76 -9.82 -15.22
CA ILE A 368 1.69 -10.51 -15.96
C ILE A 368 0.33 -10.15 -15.38
N VAL A 369 0.10 -10.41 -14.09
CA VAL A 369 -1.22 -10.18 -13.46
C VAL A 369 -1.62 -8.71 -13.47
N LEU A 370 -0.66 -7.79 -13.36
CA LEU A 370 -0.93 -6.36 -13.48
C LEU A 370 -1.38 -5.97 -14.89
N ALA A 371 -0.74 -6.51 -15.93
CA ALA A 371 -1.13 -6.25 -17.31
C ALA A 371 -2.54 -6.79 -17.60
N GLU A 372 -2.82 -8.04 -17.21
CA GLU A 372 -4.15 -8.66 -17.35
C GLU A 372 -5.25 -7.86 -16.65
N GLU A 373 -4.94 -7.34 -15.46
CA GLU A 373 -5.93 -6.59 -14.68
C GLU A 373 -6.20 -5.21 -15.27
N LEU A 374 -5.16 -4.52 -15.73
CA LEU A 374 -5.32 -3.24 -16.43
C LEU A 374 -6.11 -3.40 -17.72
N GLU A 375 -5.92 -4.51 -18.44
CA GLU A 375 -6.76 -4.85 -19.60
C GLU A 375 -8.22 -5.08 -19.18
N THR A 376 -8.46 -5.84 -18.10
CA THR A 376 -9.81 -6.10 -17.56
C THR A 376 -10.53 -4.81 -17.13
N LEU A 377 -9.78 -3.86 -16.57
CA LEU A 377 -10.29 -2.55 -16.16
C LEU A 377 -10.44 -1.56 -17.33
N GLY A 378 -9.95 -1.90 -18.52
CA GLY A 378 -10.02 -1.06 -19.71
C GLY A 378 -9.01 0.09 -19.70
N VAL A 379 -7.72 -0.24 -19.52
CA VAL A 379 -6.61 0.73 -19.50
C VAL A 379 -6.55 1.58 -20.76
N GLN A 380 -6.29 2.87 -20.55
CA GLN A 380 -6.26 3.89 -21.60
C GLN A 380 -4.83 4.39 -21.88
N PRO A 381 -4.59 5.02 -23.05
CA PRO A 381 -3.33 5.70 -23.32
C PRO A 381 -3.03 6.82 -22.30
N ALA A 382 -1.73 7.11 -22.10
CA ALA A 382 -1.28 8.14 -21.15
C ALA A 382 -1.93 9.51 -21.37
N GLY A 383 -2.19 9.87 -22.63
CA GLY A 383 -2.86 11.12 -22.99
C GLY A 383 -4.29 11.20 -22.45
N VAL A 384 -5.04 10.10 -22.48
CA VAL A 384 -6.39 10.02 -21.91
C VAL A 384 -6.33 10.12 -20.39
N ALA A 385 -5.38 9.45 -19.76
CA ALA A 385 -5.21 9.52 -18.31
C ALA A 385 -4.95 10.95 -17.82
N ARG A 386 -4.11 11.67 -18.57
CA ARG A 386 -3.83 13.09 -18.32
C ARG A 386 -5.04 13.97 -18.60
N GLN A 387 -5.72 13.80 -19.73
CA GLN A 387 -6.92 14.57 -20.08
C GLN A 387 -8.05 14.40 -19.06
N ALA A 388 -8.27 13.17 -18.57
CA ALA A 388 -9.22 12.89 -17.50
C ALA A 388 -8.88 13.69 -16.24
N SER A 389 -7.60 13.72 -15.85
CA SER A 389 -7.15 14.56 -14.73
C SER A 389 -7.37 16.06 -15.01
N GLU A 390 -6.95 16.56 -16.18
CA GLU A 390 -7.12 17.97 -16.56
C GLU A 390 -8.59 18.41 -16.55
N SER A 391 -9.53 17.51 -16.91
CA SER A 391 -10.97 17.80 -16.95
C SER A 391 -11.60 18.09 -15.58
N VAL A 392 -10.95 17.66 -14.49
CA VAL A 392 -11.41 17.89 -13.11
C VAL A 392 -10.53 18.89 -12.36
N LYS A 393 -9.61 19.57 -13.06
CA LYS A 393 -8.83 20.67 -12.49
C LYS A 393 -9.76 21.86 -12.19
N GLY A 394 -9.60 22.46 -11.03
CA GLY A 394 -10.47 23.52 -10.51
C GLY A 394 -11.62 23.03 -9.65
N THR A 395 -12.01 21.75 -9.78
CA THR A 395 -13.09 21.14 -8.99
C THR A 395 -12.55 20.09 -8.03
N TRP A 396 -11.89 19.04 -8.54
CA TRP A 396 -11.36 17.95 -7.72
C TRP A 396 -10.00 18.28 -7.13
N TYR A 397 -9.23 19.12 -7.81
CA TYR A 397 -7.96 19.62 -7.31
C TYR A 397 -7.62 21.00 -7.88
N THR A 398 -6.73 21.72 -7.20
CA THR A 398 -6.16 22.99 -7.67
C THR A 398 -4.64 22.99 -7.56
N GLY A 399 -3.96 23.91 -8.25
CA GLY A 399 -2.50 24.03 -8.26
C GLY A 399 -1.87 23.64 -9.59
N ASP A 400 -0.61 24.04 -9.78
CA ASP A 400 0.11 23.92 -11.06
C ASP A 400 1.44 23.16 -10.95
N ILE A 401 1.93 22.95 -9.73
CA ILE A 401 3.21 22.31 -9.43
C ILE A 401 2.96 21.27 -8.34
N THR A 402 3.59 20.08 -8.45
CA THR A 402 3.42 18.96 -7.51
C THR A 402 3.36 19.40 -6.04
N LEU A 403 4.34 20.15 -5.54
CA LEU A 403 4.39 20.54 -4.12
C LEU A 403 3.34 21.58 -3.68
N LEU A 404 2.54 22.12 -4.62
CA LEU A 404 1.54 23.17 -4.40
C LEU A 404 0.17 22.75 -4.96
N VAL A 405 -0.12 21.44 -4.94
CA VAL A 405 -1.46 20.93 -5.23
C VAL A 405 -2.33 20.98 -3.98
N THR A 406 -3.60 21.28 -4.17
CA THR A 406 -4.66 21.06 -3.16
C THR A 406 -5.63 20.03 -3.71
N MET A 407 -5.67 18.85 -3.10
CA MET A 407 -6.59 17.77 -3.42
C MET A 407 -7.88 17.95 -2.63
N ARG A 408 -9.01 18.05 -3.33
CA ARG A 408 -10.34 18.31 -2.75
C ARG A 408 -11.26 17.09 -2.83
N LYS A 409 -11.30 16.41 -3.99
CA LYS A 409 -11.97 15.11 -4.14
C LYS A 409 -11.12 14.02 -3.47
N ARG A 410 -11.76 13.20 -2.65
CA ARG A 410 -11.17 12.10 -1.89
C ARG A 410 -11.97 10.82 -2.10
N ASN A 411 -11.33 9.67 -1.87
CA ASN A 411 -12.02 8.39 -1.80
C ASN A 411 -11.74 7.71 -0.45
N PHE A 412 -12.71 7.81 0.45
CA PHE A 412 -12.65 7.22 1.79
C PHE A 412 -13.19 5.79 1.87
N ASP A 413 -13.51 5.18 0.71
CA ASP A 413 -13.92 3.79 0.66
C ASP A 413 -12.74 2.86 0.93
N ILE A 414 -12.78 2.24 2.11
CA ILE A 414 -11.85 1.19 2.53
C ILE A 414 -12.58 -0.13 2.81
N GLY A 415 -13.83 -0.27 2.33
CA GLY A 415 -14.66 -1.46 2.46
C GLY A 415 -15.20 -1.76 3.86
N LEU A 416 -15.42 -0.72 4.69
CA LEU A 416 -16.01 -0.90 6.02
C LEU A 416 -17.49 -1.29 6.00
N ILE A 417 -18.23 -0.96 4.93
CA ILE A 417 -19.69 -1.13 4.90
C ILE A 417 -20.10 -2.49 4.35
N ASP A 418 -19.78 -2.74 3.08
CA ASP A 418 -20.18 -3.93 2.32
C ASP A 418 -19.01 -4.90 2.08
N GLY A 419 -17.80 -4.54 2.55
CA GLY A 419 -16.59 -5.30 2.30
C GLY A 419 -16.01 -5.13 0.90
N MET A 420 -16.42 -4.10 0.16
CA MET A 420 -15.94 -3.78 -1.18
C MET A 420 -15.32 -2.38 -1.21
N VAL A 421 -14.35 -2.15 -2.10
CA VAL A 421 -13.86 -0.80 -2.40
C VAL A 421 -14.22 -0.46 -3.82
N THR A 422 -14.94 0.65 -3.98
CA THR A 422 -15.39 1.17 -5.26
C THR A 422 -14.46 2.29 -5.74
N PRO A 423 -13.91 2.19 -6.97
CA PRO A 423 -13.06 3.22 -7.54
C PRO A 423 -13.87 4.49 -7.87
N THR A 424 -13.26 5.66 -7.70
CA THR A 424 -13.85 6.93 -8.14
C THR A 424 -13.58 7.14 -9.63
N LEU A 425 -14.65 7.15 -10.44
CA LEU A 425 -14.54 7.43 -11.88
C LEU A 425 -14.63 8.93 -12.16
N VAL A 426 -13.72 9.42 -12.99
CA VAL A 426 -13.83 10.77 -13.57
C VAL A 426 -15.03 10.82 -14.51
N PRO A 427 -15.95 11.80 -14.36
CA PRO A 427 -17.12 11.91 -15.23
C PRO A 427 -16.74 12.31 -16.66
N ASN A 428 -17.54 11.88 -17.63
CA ASN A 428 -17.49 12.33 -19.03
C ASN A 428 -16.14 12.11 -19.74
N VAL A 429 -15.38 11.08 -19.37
CA VAL A 429 -14.17 10.69 -20.13
C VAL A 429 -14.58 10.07 -21.46
N ALA A 430 -14.34 10.79 -22.56
CA ALA A 430 -14.80 10.40 -23.90
C ALA A 430 -14.35 9.01 -24.35
N ALA A 431 -13.19 8.53 -23.88
CA ALA A 431 -12.68 7.20 -24.20
C ALA A 431 -13.38 6.06 -23.44
N CYS A 432 -14.21 6.40 -22.44
CA CYS A 432 -14.89 5.48 -21.54
C CYS A 432 -16.38 5.85 -21.41
N PRO A 433 -17.17 5.81 -22.50
CA PRO A 433 -18.59 6.13 -22.46
C PRO A 433 -19.33 5.11 -21.57
N ASP A 434 -20.27 5.62 -20.75
CA ASP A 434 -21.14 4.83 -19.86
C ASP A 434 -20.40 3.86 -18.91
N ALA A 435 -19.13 4.15 -18.62
CA ALA A 435 -18.31 3.28 -17.81
C ALA A 435 -18.86 3.15 -16.38
N GLN A 436 -18.90 1.92 -15.89
CA GLN A 436 -19.32 1.59 -14.53
C GLN A 436 -18.11 1.12 -13.72
N PRO A 437 -18.02 1.55 -12.45
CA PRO A 437 -16.90 1.16 -11.60
C PRO A 437 -16.91 -0.35 -11.38
N LEU A 438 -15.73 -0.95 -11.29
CA LEU A 438 -15.54 -2.33 -10.85
C LEU A 438 -14.99 -2.34 -9.43
N SER A 439 -15.85 -2.65 -8.46
CA SER A 439 -15.46 -2.75 -7.06
C SER A 439 -14.77 -4.08 -6.74
N TYR A 440 -13.84 -4.07 -5.79
CA TYR A 440 -13.10 -5.26 -5.35
C TYR A 440 -13.29 -5.55 -3.87
N PRO A 441 -13.30 -6.82 -3.45
CA PRO A 441 -13.46 -7.18 -2.06
C PRO A 441 -12.20 -6.87 -1.26
N VAL A 442 -12.38 -6.37 -0.03
CA VAL A 442 -11.27 -6.25 0.93
C VAL A 442 -10.80 -7.62 1.41
N PRO A 443 -9.53 -7.78 1.83
CA PRO A 443 -9.02 -9.04 2.31
C PRO A 443 -9.78 -9.54 3.55
N LYS A 444 -10.17 -10.82 3.55
CA LYS A 444 -10.93 -11.45 4.64
C LYS A 444 -10.09 -12.47 5.38
N LEU A 445 -10.28 -12.55 6.70
CA LEU A 445 -9.56 -13.46 7.59
C LEU A 445 -10.36 -14.72 7.97
N THR A 446 -11.43 -15.03 7.25
CA THR A 446 -12.32 -16.17 7.54
C THR A 446 -11.60 -17.53 7.51
N VAL A 447 -10.45 -17.62 6.81
CA VAL A 447 -9.62 -18.83 6.81
C VAL A 447 -9.03 -19.16 8.18
N LEU A 448 -8.77 -18.17 9.04
CA LEU A 448 -8.22 -18.41 10.38
C LEU A 448 -9.19 -19.28 11.19
N ALA A 449 -10.45 -18.84 11.27
CA ALA A 449 -11.49 -19.55 12.01
C ALA A 449 -11.74 -20.97 11.48
N ARG A 450 -11.65 -21.17 10.15
CA ARG A 450 -11.78 -22.51 9.53
C ARG A 450 -10.73 -23.51 10.04
N HIS A 451 -9.57 -23.04 10.45
CA HIS A 451 -8.47 -23.86 10.97
C HIS A 451 -8.28 -23.72 12.49
N GLY A 452 -9.24 -23.10 13.20
CA GLY A 452 -9.15 -22.92 14.66
C GLY A 452 -8.13 -21.87 15.12
N PHE A 453 -7.66 -21.02 14.20
CA PHE A 453 -6.79 -19.90 14.53
C PHE A 453 -7.59 -18.64 14.86
N ALA A 454 -7.01 -17.78 15.70
CA ALA A 454 -7.40 -16.39 15.82
C ALA A 454 -6.18 -15.48 15.62
N MET A 455 -6.42 -14.24 15.22
CA MET A 455 -5.39 -13.23 15.05
C MET A 455 -5.89 -11.88 15.54
N THR A 456 -5.01 -11.15 16.23
CA THR A 456 -5.24 -9.73 16.57
C THR A 456 -4.16 -8.87 15.93
N VAL A 457 -4.53 -7.69 15.48
CA VAL A 457 -3.60 -6.66 14.99
C VAL A 457 -3.78 -5.40 15.81
N ASP A 458 -2.69 -4.84 16.30
CA ASP A 458 -2.67 -3.50 16.89
C ASP A 458 -1.52 -2.66 16.34
N ILE A 459 -1.78 -1.37 16.24
CA ILE A 459 -0.85 -0.35 15.78
C ILE A 459 -0.40 0.45 16.99
N GLU A 460 0.90 0.68 17.09
CA GLU A 460 1.53 1.62 18.00
C GLU A 460 1.94 2.87 17.21
N PRO A 461 1.15 3.94 17.25
CA PRO A 461 1.50 5.20 16.61
C PRO A 461 2.75 5.81 17.27
N ARG A 462 3.73 6.21 16.46
CA ARG A 462 5.01 6.80 16.92
C ARG A 462 5.33 8.13 16.25
N GLU A 463 4.39 8.64 15.48
CA GLU A 463 4.40 9.93 14.80
C GLU A 463 4.00 11.05 15.78
N TRP A 464 4.32 12.30 15.45
CA TRP A 464 3.96 13.43 16.31
C TRP A 464 2.44 13.67 16.33
N GLU A 465 1.77 13.27 15.25
CA GLU A 465 0.33 13.38 15.01
C GLU A 465 -0.47 12.37 15.85
N SER A 466 0.18 11.31 16.36
CA SER A 466 -0.41 10.18 17.10
C SER A 466 -1.39 10.61 18.20
N GLY A 467 -1.08 11.68 18.93
CA GLY A 467 -1.94 12.15 20.02
C GLY A 467 -3.32 12.62 19.54
N LYS A 468 -3.43 13.16 18.33
CA LYS A 468 -4.73 13.53 17.74
C LYS A 468 -5.51 12.29 17.34
N ILE A 469 -4.86 11.35 16.67
CA ILE A 469 -5.49 10.11 16.20
C ILE A 469 -5.97 9.25 17.38
N LEU A 470 -5.15 9.10 18.43
CA LEU A 470 -5.52 8.37 19.64
C LEU A 470 -6.70 9.01 20.37
N ARG A 471 -6.80 10.35 20.40
CA ARG A 471 -7.97 11.04 20.95
C ARG A 471 -9.24 10.82 20.14
N VAL A 472 -9.13 10.73 18.81
CA VAL A 472 -10.27 10.35 17.96
C VAL A 472 -10.69 8.91 18.23
N ALA A 473 -9.73 7.99 18.35
CA ALA A 473 -10.00 6.57 18.56
C ALA A 473 -10.56 6.25 19.97
N HIS A 474 -10.12 6.96 21.01
CA HIS A 474 -10.37 6.60 22.42
C HIS A 474 -11.04 7.70 23.26
N GLY A 475 -11.29 8.87 22.68
CA GLY A 475 -11.70 10.06 23.44
C GLY A 475 -10.62 10.50 24.43
N ASN A 476 -10.98 10.60 25.70
CA ASN A 476 -10.08 11.02 26.79
C ASN A 476 -9.34 9.86 27.48
N ASP A 477 -9.59 8.61 27.09
CA ASP A 477 -8.89 7.45 27.65
C ASP A 477 -7.43 7.41 27.14
N PRO A 478 -6.41 7.44 28.02
CA PRO A 478 -4.99 7.55 27.65
C PRO A 478 -4.40 6.23 27.10
N LYS A 479 -5.11 5.56 26.19
CA LYS A 479 -4.63 4.37 25.48
C LYS A 479 -3.60 4.75 24.42
N LYS A 480 -2.68 3.80 24.16
CA LYS A 480 -1.54 3.98 23.25
C LYS A 480 -1.62 3.13 21.98
N ARG A 481 -2.67 2.30 21.83
CA ARG A 481 -2.81 1.33 20.74
C ARG A 481 -4.04 1.62 19.91
N VAL A 482 -3.92 1.45 18.61
CA VAL A 482 -5.04 1.47 17.68
C VAL A 482 -5.32 0.04 17.23
N TYR A 483 -6.56 -0.44 17.38
CA TYR A 483 -7.00 -1.73 16.85
C TYR A 483 -7.80 -1.45 15.57
N PRO A 484 -7.29 -1.80 14.38
CA PRO A 484 -7.90 -1.42 13.10
C PRO A 484 -9.39 -1.77 13.01
N GLU A 485 -9.76 -3.00 13.38
CA GLU A 485 -11.14 -3.49 13.35
C GLU A 485 -12.11 -2.63 14.17
N MET A 486 -11.67 -2.11 15.32
CA MET A 486 -12.51 -1.30 16.20
C MET A 486 -12.44 0.19 15.88
N HIS A 487 -11.24 0.70 15.58
CA HIS A 487 -11.00 2.14 15.55
C HIS A 487 -10.94 2.74 14.15
N PHE A 488 -10.66 1.98 13.09
CA PHE A 488 -10.72 2.55 11.73
C PHE A 488 -12.11 3.10 11.43
N PRO A 489 -13.24 2.44 11.77
CA PRO A 489 -14.56 3.04 11.59
C PRO A 489 -14.71 4.42 12.25
N ILE A 490 -14.26 4.55 13.50
CA ILE A 490 -14.35 5.80 14.29
C ILE A 490 -13.46 6.89 13.67
N ILE A 491 -12.22 6.54 13.34
CA ILE A 491 -11.26 7.48 12.74
C ILE A 491 -11.74 7.92 11.35
N MET A 492 -12.24 6.99 10.53
CA MET A 492 -12.72 7.30 9.18
C MET A 492 -13.97 8.17 9.21
N ASP A 493 -14.91 7.96 10.14
CA ASP A 493 -16.06 8.85 10.33
C ASP A 493 -15.60 10.29 10.66
N HIS A 494 -14.65 10.44 11.59
CA HIS A 494 -14.04 11.75 11.88
C HIS A 494 -13.38 12.40 10.65
N ILE A 495 -12.60 11.62 9.88
CA ILE A 495 -11.95 12.09 8.65
C ILE A 495 -12.99 12.58 7.64
N ARG A 496 -14.07 11.84 7.44
CA ARG A 496 -15.15 12.19 6.51
C ARG A 496 -15.87 13.47 6.93
N GLN A 497 -16.22 13.60 8.21
CA GLN A 497 -16.82 14.83 8.74
C GLN A 497 -15.91 16.05 8.54
N ALA A 498 -14.61 15.89 8.82
CA ALA A 498 -13.61 16.93 8.56
C ALA A 498 -13.52 17.26 7.08
N ALA A 499 -13.57 16.27 6.19
CA ALA A 499 -13.54 16.46 4.74
C ALA A 499 -14.77 17.22 4.23
N THR A 500 -15.99 16.88 4.70
CA THR A 500 -17.23 17.58 4.36
C THR A 500 -17.18 19.04 4.80
N ALA A 501 -16.60 19.32 5.97
CA ALA A 501 -16.42 20.69 6.45
C ALA A 501 -15.38 21.48 5.65
N LEU A 502 -14.34 20.82 5.15
CA LEU A 502 -13.27 21.45 4.35
C LEU A 502 -13.66 21.68 2.89
N TYR A 503 -14.46 20.78 2.31
CA TYR A 503 -14.80 20.75 0.89
C TYR A 503 -16.31 20.61 0.71
N SER A 504 -17.05 21.70 0.99
CA SER A 504 -18.52 21.73 0.95
C SER A 504 -19.12 21.38 -0.42
N GLU A 505 -18.32 21.43 -1.48
CA GLU A 505 -18.70 21.01 -2.83
C GLU A 505 -18.82 19.48 -2.99
N PHE A 506 -18.30 18.69 -2.05
CA PHE A 506 -18.37 17.24 -2.05
C PHE A 506 -19.14 16.74 -0.83
N ASP A 507 -20.06 15.80 -1.07
CA ASP A 507 -20.77 15.11 -0.01
C ASP A 507 -19.98 13.86 0.41
N TYR A 508 -19.27 13.94 1.54
CA TYR A 508 -18.64 12.78 2.18
C TYR A 508 -19.51 12.17 3.30
N THR A 509 -20.79 12.53 3.35
CA THR A 509 -21.78 11.88 4.23
C THR A 509 -22.37 10.61 3.60
N ALA A 510 -22.02 10.27 2.36
CA ALA A 510 -22.28 8.98 1.70
C ALA A 510 -21.02 8.49 0.95
N TYR A 511 -20.91 7.18 0.68
CA TYR A 511 -19.88 6.61 -0.19
C TYR A 511 -20.21 6.83 -1.67
N GLU A 512 -19.29 6.50 -2.59
CA GLU A 512 -19.47 6.73 -4.03
C GLU A 512 -20.68 5.97 -4.63
N ASP A 513 -21.12 4.90 -3.99
CA ASP A 513 -22.31 4.13 -4.33
C ASP A 513 -23.61 4.70 -3.71
N GLY A 514 -23.52 5.80 -2.96
CA GLY A 514 -24.63 6.43 -2.24
C GLY A 514 -24.94 5.81 -0.88
N THR A 515 -24.19 4.79 -0.45
CA THR A 515 -24.42 4.15 0.84
C THR A 515 -23.98 5.08 1.98
N PRO A 516 -24.80 5.32 3.02
CA PRO A 516 -24.37 6.12 4.17
C PRO A 516 -23.27 5.38 4.96
N PRO A 517 -22.31 6.10 5.57
CA PRO A 517 -21.40 5.50 6.52
C PRO A 517 -22.18 4.93 7.70
N HIS A 518 -21.63 3.88 8.32
CA HIS A 518 -22.19 3.26 9.52
C HIS A 518 -22.70 4.35 10.45
N ALA A 519 -23.93 4.19 10.95
CA ALA A 519 -24.43 5.06 12.00
C ALA A 519 -23.38 5.10 13.12
N PRO A 520 -23.09 6.29 13.70
CA PRO A 520 -22.14 6.38 14.80
C PRO A 520 -22.54 5.35 15.85
N PRO A 521 -21.58 4.65 16.47
CA PRO A 521 -21.91 3.71 17.53
C PRO A 521 -22.78 4.46 18.54
N THR A 522 -24.03 4.01 18.70
CA THR A 522 -24.86 4.45 19.80
C THR A 522 -24.10 4.09 21.06
N ASP A 523 -23.79 5.09 21.89
CA ASP A 523 -23.14 4.87 23.19
C ASP A 523 -23.80 3.67 23.90
N PRO A 524 -23.00 2.76 24.48
CA PRO A 524 -23.50 1.52 25.08
C PRO A 524 -24.49 1.74 26.22
#